data_AF-A0A9W6EJ03-F1
#
_entry.id   AF-A0A9W6EJ03-F1
#
_cell.length_a   1.000
_cell.length_b   1.000
_cell.length_c   1.000
_cell.angle_alpha   90.00
_cell.angle_beta   90.00
_cell.angle_gamma   90.00
#
_symmetry.space_group_name_H-M   'P 1'
#
loop_
_entity.id
_entity.type
_entity.pdbx_description
1 polymer ?
#
loop_
_entity_poly.entity_id
_entity_poly.type
_entity_poly.pdbx_seq_one_letter_code
_entity_poly.pdbx_strand_id
1 'polypeptide(L)'
;MLSRGANINAQDKLENTPLHWAASEGHLRVVQALIEAGADANVEDENGHTPLGIAIVCKKSAVVRYLLDSVQYAQEAILRVFSDEMMEDCTNSDIPIMIFHALKDSGYDFSSTDASSEGYLLSATSRGNITLVQLLLADGSDPFQTDGWGETALFIACSQGNIELARLLISAMQAAGGDPFIANGNGMTPLLQVMEHYHVNLDLLKLLLDSGACVNASDEFRIRKSALKGPKSVFELLVDRAPSLWTSDALESCLLTYLFDLAVLFDTNTDYFKATARILKLAISGRVKVDVSSSKNSLVNHTPLYFACQITHDQIRASGIIRSLLEAGADVDIPNGIGRTPIHNILKTSRDYQDRELILTMIKSSKNINQLNEDGESYLHLAVKYNHPRAVQLLLSKMSKDAMFAGNNAGDNALHYAMETGNTSMIQQLLKAGESRSG
;
A
#
# COMPACT_ATOMS: atom_id res chain seq x y z
N MET A 1 41.92 51.03 0.17
CA MET A 1 40.96 52.00 -0.38
C MET A 1 40.21 52.73 0.72
N LEU A 2 39.74 52.04 1.76
CA LEU A 2 39.11 52.65 2.93
C LEU A 2 39.96 53.74 3.58
N SER A 3 41.26 53.51 3.77
CA SER A 3 42.23 54.52 4.26
C SER A 3 42.44 55.73 3.33
N ARG A 4 41.87 55.71 2.13
CA ARG A 4 41.89 56.81 1.14
C ARG A 4 40.50 57.45 0.96
N GLY A 5 39.56 57.21 1.87
CA GLY A 5 38.23 57.84 1.87
C GLY A 5 37.23 57.24 0.88
N ALA A 6 37.42 55.99 0.45
CA ALA A 6 36.40 55.29 -0.34
C ALA A 6 35.11 55.15 0.47
N ASN A 7 33.96 55.44 -0.15
CA ASN A 7 32.66 55.25 0.51
C ASN A 7 32.43 53.75 0.75
N ILE A 8 32.39 53.35 2.03
CA ILE A 8 32.26 51.96 2.46
C ILE A 8 30.88 51.36 2.14
N ASN A 9 29.86 52.21 2.02
CA ASN A 9 28.48 51.84 1.71
C ASN A 9 28.09 52.25 0.28
N ALA A 10 29.05 52.36 -0.63
CA ALA A 10 28.74 52.65 -2.03
C ALA A 10 27.88 51.54 -2.63
N GLN A 11 26.79 51.90 -3.30
CA GLN A 11 25.90 50.93 -3.95
C GLN A 11 26.17 50.87 -5.45
N ASP A 12 26.07 49.68 -6.03
CA ASP A 12 26.09 49.49 -7.48
C ASP A 12 24.68 49.65 -8.08
N LYS A 13 24.50 49.21 -9.33
CA LYS A 13 23.23 49.35 -10.06
C LYS A 13 22.11 48.47 -9.52
N LEU A 14 22.44 47.41 -8.80
CA LEU A 14 21.51 46.48 -8.17
C LEU A 14 21.42 46.77 -6.66
N GLU A 15 21.85 47.97 -6.25
CA GLU A 15 21.88 48.44 -4.87
C GLU A 15 22.80 47.63 -3.93
N ASN A 16 23.67 46.78 -4.48
CA ASN A 16 24.62 45.99 -3.70
C ASN A 16 25.77 46.84 -3.18
N THR A 17 26.06 46.72 -1.88
CA THR A 17 27.24 47.31 -1.22
C THR A 17 28.47 46.40 -1.34
N PRO A 18 29.71 46.89 -1.07
CA PRO A 18 30.87 46.03 -0.94
C PRO A 18 30.68 44.88 0.04
N LEU A 19 29.84 45.06 1.07
CA LEU A 19 29.51 44.04 2.04
C LEU A 19 28.61 42.94 1.45
N HIS A 20 27.65 43.27 0.59
CA HIS A 20 26.85 42.28 -0.14
C HIS A 20 27.73 41.38 -1.01
N TRP A 21 28.63 41.97 -1.79
CA TRP A 21 29.57 41.22 -2.63
C TRP A 21 30.53 40.35 -1.82
N ALA A 22 31.10 40.89 -0.74
CA ALA A 22 31.97 40.12 0.15
C ALA A 22 31.23 38.96 0.83
N ALA A 23 29.95 39.18 1.17
CA ALA A 23 29.08 38.18 1.75
C ALA A 23 28.71 37.07 0.75
N SER A 24 28.31 37.43 -0.47
CA SER A 24 27.99 36.51 -1.57
C SER A 24 29.15 35.57 -1.91
N GLU A 25 30.37 36.13 -1.96
CA GLU A 25 31.59 35.39 -2.29
C GLU A 25 32.20 34.66 -1.08
N GLY A 26 31.63 34.81 0.12
CA GLY A 26 32.14 34.15 1.33
C GLY A 26 33.51 34.67 1.80
N HIS A 27 33.87 35.90 1.43
CA HIS A 27 35.17 36.49 1.73
C HIS A 27 35.24 37.00 3.18
N LEU A 28 35.30 36.06 4.15
CA LEU A 28 35.22 36.36 5.58
C LEU A 28 36.15 37.49 6.04
N ARG A 29 37.41 37.50 5.60
CA ARG A 29 38.37 38.55 5.99
C ARG A 29 37.97 39.94 5.48
N VAL A 30 37.34 39.99 4.31
CA VAL A 30 36.83 41.24 3.72
C VAL A 30 35.58 41.68 4.48
N VAL A 31 34.67 40.75 4.78
CA VAL A 31 33.50 41.01 5.64
C VAL A 31 33.93 41.57 7.00
N GLN A 32 34.89 40.93 7.67
CA GLN A 32 35.46 41.38 8.95
C GLN A 32 35.99 42.80 8.85
N ALA A 33 36.87 43.06 7.88
CA ALA A 33 37.46 44.39 7.69
C ALA A 33 36.42 45.48 7.34
N LEU A 34 35.34 45.13 6.63
CA LEU A 34 34.27 46.06 6.30
C LEU A 34 33.41 46.37 7.53
N ILE A 35 33.01 45.37 8.31
CA ILE A 35 32.25 45.55 9.56
C ILE A 35 33.06 46.37 10.58
N GLU A 36 34.34 46.03 10.79
CA GLU A 36 35.25 46.78 11.69
C GLU A 36 35.44 48.24 11.25
N ALA A 37 35.34 48.52 9.95
CA ALA A 37 35.41 49.86 9.40
C ALA A 37 34.06 50.62 9.39
N GLY A 38 33.00 50.03 9.96
CA GLY A 38 31.69 50.66 10.10
C GLY A 38 30.79 50.56 8.86
N ALA A 39 30.95 49.51 8.05
CA ALA A 39 30.01 49.21 6.98
C ALA A 39 28.61 48.96 7.56
N ASP A 40 27.57 49.48 6.90
CA ASP A 40 26.19 49.24 7.32
C ASP A 40 25.75 47.84 6.83
N ALA A 41 25.46 46.98 7.80
CA ALA A 41 25.08 45.59 7.59
C ALA A 41 23.57 45.37 7.39
N ASN A 42 22.76 46.43 7.48
CA ASN A 42 21.31 46.38 7.31
C ASN A 42 20.84 46.95 5.96
N VAL A 43 21.76 47.38 5.09
CA VAL A 43 21.40 47.88 3.74
C VAL A 43 20.76 46.75 2.95
N GLU A 44 19.63 47.01 2.30
CA GLU A 44 18.96 46.08 1.40
C GLU A 44 19.41 46.33 -0.05
N ASP A 45 19.54 45.26 -0.85
CA ASP A 45 19.71 45.32 -2.30
C ASP A 45 18.38 45.58 -3.03
N GLU A 46 18.41 45.61 -4.37
CA GLU A 46 17.21 45.86 -5.19
C GLU A 46 16.07 44.82 -5.00
N ASN A 47 16.41 43.65 -4.46
CA ASN A 47 15.50 42.55 -4.19
C ASN A 47 15.08 42.48 -2.71
N GLY A 48 15.56 43.40 -1.86
CA GLY A 48 15.27 43.42 -0.43
C GLY A 48 16.21 42.55 0.42
N HIS A 49 17.28 41.99 -0.15
CA HIS A 49 18.22 41.16 0.61
C HIS A 49 19.24 42.02 1.34
N THR A 50 19.48 41.71 2.61
CA THR A 50 20.62 42.25 3.36
C THR A 50 21.91 41.47 3.05
N PRO A 51 23.11 41.96 3.42
CA PRO A 51 24.33 41.17 3.33
C PRO A 51 24.25 39.82 4.07
N LEU A 52 23.47 39.74 5.16
CA LEU A 52 23.18 38.48 5.84
C LEU A 52 22.32 37.56 4.97
N GLY A 53 21.24 38.08 4.37
CA GLY A 53 20.38 37.34 3.42
C GLY A 53 21.18 36.77 2.25
N ILE A 54 22.03 37.59 1.63
CA ILE A 54 22.93 37.15 0.55
C ILE A 54 23.91 36.06 1.03
N ALA A 55 24.54 36.21 2.19
CA ALA A 55 25.43 35.18 2.74
C ALA A 55 24.70 33.84 2.94
N ILE A 56 23.42 33.89 3.29
CA ILE A 56 22.57 32.74 3.54
C ILE A 56 22.18 32.05 2.23
N VAL A 57 21.65 32.80 1.26
CA VAL A 57 21.32 32.30 -0.09
C VAL A 57 22.55 31.67 -0.75
N CYS A 58 23.72 32.30 -0.60
CA CYS A 58 24.98 31.80 -1.15
C CYS A 58 25.68 30.74 -0.28
N LYS A 59 25.05 30.31 0.82
CA LYS A 59 25.48 29.23 1.74
C LYS A 59 26.86 29.45 2.36
N LYS A 60 27.17 30.68 2.78
CA LYS A 60 28.47 31.08 3.33
C LYS A 60 28.49 31.01 4.85
N SER A 61 28.45 29.80 5.42
CA SER A 61 28.27 29.57 6.87
C SER A 61 29.24 30.34 7.78
N ALA A 62 30.51 30.50 7.36
CA ALA A 62 31.49 31.25 8.15
C ALA A 62 31.19 32.76 8.18
N VAL A 63 30.69 33.32 7.07
CA VAL A 63 30.24 34.71 7.00
C VAL A 63 28.96 34.89 7.79
N VAL A 64 27.98 33.99 7.63
CA VAL A 64 26.72 34.04 8.38
C VAL A 64 26.98 34.04 9.88
N ARG A 65 27.80 33.11 10.38
CA ARG A 65 28.19 33.06 11.79
C ARG A 65 28.77 34.39 12.26
N TYR A 66 29.77 34.91 11.54
CA TYR A 66 30.42 36.17 11.91
C TYR A 66 29.45 37.34 11.92
N LEU A 67 28.58 37.44 10.92
CA LEU A 67 27.57 38.51 10.84
C LEU A 67 26.59 38.42 12.01
N LEU A 68 26.05 37.24 12.32
CA LEU A 68 25.14 37.03 13.46
C LEU A 68 25.82 37.35 14.81
N ASP A 69 27.10 37.01 14.98
CA ASP A 69 27.85 37.26 16.21
C ASP A 69 28.26 38.74 16.37
N SER A 70 28.48 39.45 15.26
CA SER A 70 29.12 40.78 15.25
C SER A 70 28.16 41.93 15.02
N VAL A 71 26.95 41.66 14.54
CA VAL A 71 25.95 42.68 14.18
C VAL A 71 24.66 42.41 14.94
N GLN A 72 24.13 43.44 15.61
CA GLN A 72 22.81 43.38 16.22
C GLN A 72 21.75 43.61 15.13
N TYR A 73 21.24 42.53 14.55
CA TYR A 73 20.12 42.59 13.63
C TYR A 73 18.80 42.80 14.38
N ALA A 74 17.86 43.51 13.74
CA ALA A 74 16.48 43.52 14.19
C ALA A 74 15.86 42.13 13.97
N GLN A 75 15.04 41.67 14.92
CA GLN A 75 14.36 40.38 14.85
C GLN A 75 13.60 40.18 13.53
N GLU A 76 12.90 41.20 13.05
CA GLU A 76 12.17 41.19 11.77
C GLU A 76 13.07 40.91 10.56
N ALA A 77 14.31 41.44 10.57
CA ALA A 77 15.27 41.21 9.48
C ALA A 77 15.78 39.76 9.48
N ILE A 78 15.99 39.16 10.66
CA ILE A 78 16.36 37.75 10.77
C ILE A 78 15.19 36.84 10.34
N LEU A 79 13.95 37.20 10.71
CA LEU A 79 12.75 36.45 10.35
C LEU A 79 12.49 36.40 8.84
N ARG A 80 12.67 37.53 8.13
CA ARG A 80 12.54 37.59 6.66
C ARG A 80 13.45 36.57 5.97
N VAL A 81 14.69 36.49 6.43
CA VAL A 81 15.65 35.53 5.86
C VAL A 81 15.27 34.09 6.22
N PHE A 82 14.67 33.87 7.39
CA PHE A 82 14.29 32.54 7.89
C PHE A 82 13.06 31.95 7.16
N SER A 83 12.11 32.74 6.66
CA SER A 83 10.85 32.26 6.04
C SER A 83 10.92 31.96 4.54
N ASP A 84 11.59 32.78 3.73
CA ASP A 84 11.44 32.72 2.25
C ASP A 84 12.66 32.11 1.52
N GLU A 85 13.88 32.32 2.01
CA GLU A 85 15.11 32.03 1.25
C GLU A 85 15.88 30.79 1.76
N MET A 86 15.84 30.54 3.06
CA MET A 86 16.61 29.47 3.72
C MET A 86 16.10 28.07 3.40
N MET A 87 14.78 27.90 3.42
CA MET A 87 14.20 26.57 3.43
C MET A 87 14.25 25.91 2.05
N GLU A 88 14.57 26.62 0.96
CA GLU A 88 14.64 26.04 -0.39
C GLU A 88 15.82 25.11 -0.64
N ASP A 89 16.96 25.25 0.05
CA ASP A 89 18.16 24.45 -0.28
C ASP A 89 19.14 24.21 0.90
N CYS A 90 18.59 23.91 2.08
CA CYS A 90 19.34 23.58 3.30
C CYS A 90 19.49 22.09 3.60
N THR A 91 19.99 21.31 2.65
CA THR A 91 20.52 19.97 2.97
C THR A 91 21.99 20.08 3.38
N ASN A 92 22.34 19.72 4.62
CA ASN A 92 23.68 19.70 5.22
C ASN A 92 24.35 21.05 5.53
N SER A 93 23.59 22.07 5.95
CA SER A 93 24.15 23.34 6.43
C SER A 93 23.81 23.59 7.89
N ASP A 94 24.77 24.06 8.68
CA ASP A 94 24.56 24.51 10.07
C ASP A 94 23.79 25.84 10.14
N ILE A 95 23.58 26.52 9.01
CA ILE A 95 22.99 27.86 8.97
C ILE A 95 21.59 27.93 9.62
N PRO A 96 20.64 27.02 9.34
CA PRO A 96 19.33 27.06 10.01
C PRO A 96 19.42 26.96 11.54
N ILE A 97 20.42 26.24 12.05
CA ILE A 97 20.69 26.12 13.49
C ILE A 97 21.25 27.44 14.04
N MET A 98 22.16 28.09 13.31
CA MET A 98 22.69 29.41 13.71
C MET A 98 21.57 30.46 13.78
N ILE A 99 20.67 30.47 12.80
CA ILE A 99 19.55 31.40 12.76
C ILE A 99 18.54 31.11 13.86
N PHE A 100 18.25 29.84 14.15
CA PHE A 100 17.42 29.46 15.30
C PHE A 100 18.00 30.05 16.60
N HIS A 101 19.30 29.90 16.85
CA HIS A 101 19.94 30.47 18.04
C HIS A 101 19.93 32.00 18.04
N ALA A 102 20.22 32.66 16.91
CA ALA A 102 20.18 34.12 16.83
C ALA A 102 18.76 34.68 17.07
N LEU A 103 17.73 34.02 16.54
CA LEU A 103 16.33 34.36 16.83
C LEU A 103 16.02 34.16 18.30
N LYS A 104 16.52 33.07 18.91
CA LYS A 104 16.37 32.84 20.35
C LYS A 104 17.03 33.88 21.21
N ASP A 105 18.26 34.27 20.89
CA ASP A 105 18.99 35.30 21.61
C ASP A 105 18.30 36.67 21.49
N SER A 106 17.57 36.91 20.40
CA SER A 106 16.72 38.09 20.23
C SER A 106 15.41 38.05 21.03
N GLY A 107 15.06 36.91 21.63
CA GLY A 107 13.83 36.69 22.39
C GLY A 107 12.64 36.20 21.55
N TYR A 108 12.88 35.70 20.33
CA TYR A 108 11.83 35.13 19.50
C TYR A 108 11.26 33.85 20.13
N ASP A 109 9.94 33.74 20.05
CA ASP A 109 9.18 32.61 20.60
C ASP A 109 8.69 31.73 19.45
N PHE A 110 9.27 30.53 19.28
CA PHE A 110 8.81 29.57 18.26
C PHE A 110 7.59 28.76 18.72
N SER A 111 7.08 29.01 19.93
CA SER A 111 5.85 28.42 20.43
C SER A 111 4.60 29.27 20.15
N SER A 112 4.77 30.48 19.57
CA SER A 112 3.64 31.30 19.17
C SER A 112 2.78 30.58 18.12
N THR A 113 1.51 30.98 18.01
CA THR A 113 0.56 30.46 17.00
C THR A 113 0.43 31.43 15.83
N ASP A 114 1.53 32.07 15.44
CA ASP A 114 1.53 32.93 14.27
C ASP A 114 1.82 32.10 13.00
N ALA A 115 1.28 32.53 11.86
CA ALA A 115 1.42 31.78 10.60
C ALA A 115 2.88 31.54 10.18
N SER A 116 3.84 32.34 10.68
CA SER A 116 5.29 32.15 10.48
C SER A 116 5.85 31.00 11.31
N SER A 117 5.55 30.94 12.60
CA SER A 117 6.00 29.88 13.52
C SER A 117 5.39 28.52 13.17
N GLU A 118 4.15 28.53 12.67
CA GLU A 118 3.44 27.34 12.20
C GLU A 118 4.13 26.62 11.03
N GLY A 119 4.94 27.35 10.23
CA GLY A 119 5.61 26.79 9.06
C GLY A 119 6.98 26.17 9.33
N TYR A 120 7.67 26.53 10.42
CA TYR A 120 9.08 26.18 10.61
C TYR A 120 9.31 24.71 10.90
N LEU A 121 8.49 24.10 11.77
CA LEU A 121 8.59 22.68 12.08
C LEU A 121 8.33 21.83 10.83
N LEU A 122 7.29 22.16 10.07
CA LEU A 122 6.90 21.46 8.84
C LEU A 122 7.97 21.63 7.76
N SER A 123 8.55 22.82 7.62
CA SER A 123 9.61 23.09 6.67
C SER A 123 10.90 22.35 7.05
N ALA A 124 11.30 22.36 8.32
CA ALA A 124 12.47 21.64 8.82
C ALA A 124 12.31 20.12 8.61
N THR A 125 11.11 19.61 8.84
CA THR A 125 10.75 18.22 8.58
C THR A 125 10.81 17.89 7.10
N SER A 126 10.24 18.74 6.24
CA SER A 126 10.25 18.58 4.78
C SER A 126 11.67 18.51 4.21
N ARG A 127 12.63 19.15 4.87
CA ARG A 127 14.06 19.12 4.50
C ARG A 127 14.87 18.04 5.21
N GLY A 128 14.25 17.25 6.09
CA GLY A 128 14.90 16.19 6.84
C GLY A 128 15.92 16.68 7.87
N ASN A 129 15.83 17.95 8.32
CA ASN A 129 16.77 18.51 9.30
C ASN A 129 16.39 18.10 10.72
N ILE A 130 16.84 16.91 11.14
CA ILE A 130 16.53 16.30 12.44
C ILE A 130 16.93 17.24 13.59
N THR A 131 18.12 17.84 13.54
CA THR A 131 18.62 18.72 14.61
C THR A 131 17.74 19.95 14.80
N LEU A 132 17.33 20.60 13.70
CA LEU A 132 16.44 21.76 13.79
C LEU A 132 15.05 21.36 14.31
N VAL A 133 14.53 20.21 13.88
CA VAL A 133 13.26 19.68 14.41
C VAL A 133 13.35 19.41 15.92
N GLN A 134 14.46 18.84 16.41
CA GLN A 134 14.68 18.67 17.86
C GLN A 134 14.67 20.00 18.61
N LEU A 135 15.36 21.01 18.08
CA LEU A 135 15.45 22.33 18.69
C LEU A 135 14.09 23.04 18.75
N LEU A 136 13.33 23.02 17.65
CA LEU A 136 11.98 23.60 17.59
C LEU A 136 11.02 22.92 18.57
N LEU A 137 11.04 21.58 18.64
CA LEU A 137 10.18 20.85 19.58
C LEU A 137 10.59 21.05 21.04
N ALA A 138 11.89 21.12 21.32
CA ALA A 138 12.40 21.43 22.67
C ALA A 138 11.99 22.83 23.13
N ASP A 139 11.77 23.74 22.18
CA ASP A 139 11.31 25.09 22.43
C ASP A 139 9.79 25.23 22.58
N GLY A 140 9.04 24.15 22.34
CA GLY A 140 7.58 24.15 22.49
C GLY A 140 6.81 24.46 21.22
N SER A 141 7.44 24.38 20.03
CA SER A 141 6.67 24.37 18.77
C SER A 141 5.66 23.22 18.78
N ASP A 142 4.43 23.50 18.34
CA ASP A 142 3.34 22.52 18.36
C ASP A 142 3.57 21.41 17.32
N PRO A 143 3.77 20.14 17.75
CA PRO A 143 4.03 19.03 16.84
C PRO A 143 2.80 18.59 16.02
N PHE A 144 1.61 19.09 16.34
CA PHE A 144 0.35 18.74 15.67
C PHE A 144 -0.04 19.72 14.58
N GLN A 145 0.74 20.78 14.35
CA GLN A 145 0.53 21.71 13.25
C GLN A 145 0.51 21.00 11.90
N THR A 146 -0.30 21.52 11.00
CA THR A 146 -0.51 20.96 9.67
C THR A 146 -0.25 21.99 8.58
N ASP A 147 0.24 21.52 7.44
CA ASP A 147 0.34 22.36 6.25
C ASP A 147 -1.04 22.63 5.60
N GLY A 148 -1.04 23.28 4.44
CA GLY A 148 -2.26 23.56 3.68
C GLY A 148 -3.01 22.30 3.19
N TRP A 149 -2.42 21.11 3.28
CA TRP A 149 -3.03 19.84 2.91
C TRP A 149 -3.51 19.04 4.14
N GLY A 150 -3.33 19.61 5.34
CA GLY A 150 -3.63 18.94 6.60
C GLY A 150 -2.54 17.94 7.02
N GLU A 151 -1.35 17.98 6.44
CA GLU A 151 -0.26 17.05 6.74
C GLU A 151 0.53 17.52 7.96
N THR A 152 0.62 16.66 8.98
CA THR A 152 1.49 16.90 10.14
C THR A 152 2.95 16.63 9.79
N ALA A 153 3.87 17.09 10.64
CA ALA A 153 5.28 16.75 10.53
C ALA A 153 5.50 15.21 10.48
N LEU A 154 4.76 14.43 11.27
CA LEU A 154 4.87 12.97 11.21
C LEU A 154 4.43 12.41 9.85
N PHE A 155 3.38 12.97 9.25
CA PHE A 155 2.93 12.56 7.92
C PHE A 155 4.02 12.80 6.87
N ILE A 156 4.64 13.98 6.89
CA ILE A 156 5.73 14.36 5.97
C ILE A 156 6.94 13.43 6.17
N ALA A 157 7.35 13.17 7.42
CA ALA A 157 8.46 12.24 7.70
C ALA A 157 8.16 10.83 7.16
N CYS A 158 6.92 10.37 7.27
CA CYS A 158 6.49 9.08 6.76
C CYS A 158 6.46 9.03 5.22
N SER A 159 6.01 10.10 4.55
CA SER A 159 5.99 10.17 3.08
C SER A 159 7.41 10.14 2.49
N GLN A 160 8.38 10.68 3.21
CA GLN A 160 9.81 10.64 2.85
C GLN A 160 10.50 9.33 3.22
N GLY A 161 9.87 8.48 4.03
CA GLY A 161 10.49 7.26 4.56
C GLY A 161 11.57 7.50 5.62
N ASN A 162 11.60 8.67 6.25
CA ASN A 162 12.61 9.03 7.25
C ASN A 162 12.26 8.47 8.64
N ILE A 163 12.83 7.30 8.95
CA ILE A 163 12.56 6.55 10.19
C ILE A 163 13.01 7.30 11.44
N GLU A 164 14.15 7.98 11.39
CA GLU A 164 14.70 8.70 12.54
C GLU A 164 13.80 9.88 12.91
N LEU A 165 13.38 10.63 11.90
CA LEU A 165 12.47 11.76 12.07
C LEU A 165 11.08 11.31 12.53
N ALA A 166 10.54 10.24 11.94
CA ALA A 166 9.27 9.67 12.38
C ALA A 166 9.32 9.24 13.86
N ARG A 167 10.40 8.59 14.30
CA ARG A 167 10.57 8.16 15.71
C ARG A 167 10.59 9.34 16.66
N LEU A 168 11.33 10.37 16.31
CA LEU A 168 11.43 11.60 17.08
C LEU A 168 10.06 12.26 17.22
N LEU A 169 9.35 12.45 16.10
CA LEU A 169 8.06 13.11 16.07
C LEU A 169 6.99 12.34 16.84
N ILE A 170 6.93 11.01 16.68
CA ILE A 170 6.04 10.16 17.48
C ILE A 170 6.29 10.38 18.99
N SER A 171 7.55 10.36 19.39
CA SER A 171 7.92 10.53 20.81
C SER A 171 7.50 11.90 21.34
N ALA A 172 7.72 12.96 20.54
CA ALA A 172 7.35 14.32 20.90
C ALA A 172 5.83 14.53 20.98
N MET A 173 5.09 14.05 19.98
CA MET A 173 3.62 14.13 19.93
C MET A 173 2.97 13.38 21.10
N GLN A 174 3.46 12.18 21.43
CA GLN A 174 2.97 11.41 22.57
C GLN A 174 3.30 12.08 23.90
N ALA A 175 4.48 12.70 24.03
CA ALA A 175 4.85 13.47 25.22
C ALA A 175 3.96 14.71 25.41
N ALA A 176 3.48 15.31 24.31
CA ALA A 176 2.49 16.38 24.32
C ALA A 176 1.05 15.90 24.61
N GLY A 177 0.82 14.58 24.69
CA GLY A 177 -0.46 13.98 25.10
C GLY A 177 -1.51 13.83 23.99
N GLY A 178 -1.16 14.07 22.72
CA GLY A 178 -2.06 13.90 21.58
C GLY A 178 -1.79 12.62 20.79
N ASP A 179 -2.69 12.31 19.85
CA ASP A 179 -2.54 11.17 18.92
C ASP A 179 -1.62 11.56 17.75
N PRO A 180 -0.46 10.89 17.55
CA PRO A 180 0.42 11.20 16.43
C PRO A 180 -0.18 10.83 15.06
N PHE A 181 -1.10 9.88 15.02
CA PHE A 181 -1.50 9.18 13.78
C PHE A 181 -2.71 9.81 13.09
N ILE A 182 -2.87 11.12 13.23
CA ILE A 182 -3.96 11.91 12.66
C ILE A 182 -3.92 11.87 11.13
N ALA A 183 -5.09 11.78 10.51
CA ALA A 183 -5.23 11.79 9.07
C ALA A 183 -5.16 13.23 8.51
N ASN A 184 -4.59 13.36 7.30
CA ASN A 184 -4.59 14.66 6.60
C ASN A 184 -5.98 15.03 6.06
N GLY A 185 -6.09 16.16 5.35
CA GLY A 185 -7.36 16.66 4.81
C GLY A 185 -8.07 15.70 3.83
N ASN A 186 -7.34 14.73 3.27
CA ASN A 186 -7.87 13.69 2.38
C ASN A 186 -8.24 12.39 3.12
N GLY A 187 -8.14 12.36 4.45
CA GLY A 187 -8.35 11.15 5.25
C GLY A 187 -7.18 10.16 5.19
N MET A 188 -5.99 10.59 4.74
CA MET A 188 -4.81 9.73 4.68
C MET A 188 -4.09 9.71 6.04
N THR A 189 -4.02 8.56 6.70
CA THR A 189 -3.20 8.39 7.92
C THR A 189 -1.72 8.17 7.59
N PRO A 190 -0.78 8.47 8.50
CA PRO A 190 0.64 8.16 8.30
C PRO A 190 0.89 6.66 8.04
N LEU A 191 0.11 5.79 8.68
CA LEU A 191 0.16 4.34 8.45
C LEU A 191 -0.25 3.98 7.02
N LEU A 192 -1.35 4.55 6.53
CA LEU A 192 -1.83 4.32 5.18
C LEU A 192 -0.85 4.88 4.15
N GLN A 193 -0.23 6.03 4.41
CA GLN A 193 0.78 6.63 3.54
C GLN A 193 1.96 5.67 3.30
N VAL A 194 2.45 5.02 4.36
CA VAL A 194 3.51 4.02 4.25
C VAL A 194 3.05 2.78 3.47
N MET A 195 1.79 2.39 3.61
CA MET A 195 1.20 1.22 2.94
C MET A 195 0.93 1.43 1.44
N GLU A 196 0.69 2.67 1.00
CA GLU A 196 0.43 2.99 -0.42
C GLU A 196 1.67 3.47 -1.18
N HIS A 197 2.78 3.69 -0.48
CA HIS A 197 4.04 3.99 -1.11
C HIS A 197 4.51 2.83 -2.02
N TYR A 198 5.10 3.15 -3.18
CA TYR A 198 5.53 2.16 -4.18
C TYR A 198 6.46 1.08 -3.59
N HIS A 199 7.30 1.51 -2.64
CA HIS A 199 8.10 0.62 -1.81
C HIS A 199 7.73 0.83 -0.34
N VAL A 200 7.01 -0.14 0.22
CA VAL A 200 6.65 -0.15 1.65
C VAL A 200 7.91 -0.31 2.48
N ASN A 201 8.27 0.73 3.24
CA ASN A 201 9.38 0.69 4.19
C ASN A 201 8.94 -0.12 5.42
N LEU A 202 9.45 -1.36 5.53
CA LEU A 202 9.05 -2.31 6.57
C LEU A 202 9.41 -1.83 7.98
N ASP A 203 10.55 -1.15 8.14
CA ASP A 203 11.01 -0.69 9.45
C ASP A 203 10.24 0.53 9.93
N LEU A 204 9.86 1.42 9.00
CA LEU A 204 8.92 2.50 9.28
C LEU A 204 7.52 1.97 9.63
N LEU A 205 7.03 0.97 8.89
CA LEU A 205 5.75 0.33 9.18
C LEU A 205 5.74 -0.31 10.58
N LYS A 206 6.82 -1.03 10.95
CA LYS A 206 6.99 -1.57 12.31
C LYS A 206 6.95 -0.47 13.35
N LEU A 207 7.73 0.60 13.14
CA LEU A 207 7.78 1.74 14.07
C LEU A 207 6.38 2.31 14.33
N LEU A 208 5.58 2.55 13.29
CA LEU A 208 4.23 3.08 13.45
C LEU A 208 3.34 2.12 14.25
N LEU A 209 3.32 0.83 13.89
CA LEU A 209 2.52 -0.18 14.58
C LEU A 209 2.95 -0.38 16.04
N ASP A 210 4.25 -0.45 16.31
CA ASP A 210 4.83 -0.55 17.66
C ASP A 210 4.50 0.67 18.52
N SER A 211 4.34 1.83 17.88
CA SER A 211 4.03 3.10 18.55
C SER A 211 2.52 3.33 18.73
N GLY A 212 1.68 2.38 18.35
CA GLY A 212 0.23 2.43 18.58
C GLY A 212 -0.61 2.91 17.39
N ALA A 213 -0.04 3.01 16.18
CA ALA A 213 -0.82 3.32 14.99
C ALA A 213 -1.91 2.26 14.77
N CYS A 214 -3.17 2.66 14.91
CA CYS A 214 -4.30 1.76 14.71
C CYS A 214 -4.70 1.70 13.24
N VAL A 215 -5.09 0.51 12.80
CA VAL A 215 -5.81 0.35 11.53
C VAL A 215 -7.28 0.70 11.80
N ASN A 216 -7.68 1.91 11.42
CA ASN A 216 -9.07 2.36 11.58
C ASN A 216 -9.99 1.71 10.52
N ALA A 217 -11.31 1.78 10.74
CA ALA A 217 -12.30 1.15 9.87
C ALA A 217 -12.29 1.67 8.42
N SER A 218 -11.95 2.95 8.21
CA SER A 218 -11.87 3.56 6.87
C SER A 218 -10.66 3.04 6.06
N ASP A 219 -9.58 2.66 6.74
CA ASP A 219 -8.32 2.28 6.11
C ASP A 219 -8.21 0.75 5.93
N GLU A 220 -9.00 -0.04 6.67
CA GLU A 220 -8.90 -1.51 6.69
C GLU A 220 -8.88 -2.12 5.29
N PHE A 221 -9.80 -1.70 4.42
CA PHE A 221 -9.90 -2.25 3.06
C PHE A 221 -8.65 -1.94 2.22
N ARG A 222 -8.16 -0.69 2.29
CA ARG A 222 -6.98 -0.24 1.53
C ARG A 222 -5.71 -0.93 2.04
N ILE A 223 -5.52 -0.97 3.35
CA ILE A 223 -4.39 -1.65 4.00
C ILE A 223 -4.41 -3.14 3.70
N ARG A 224 -5.55 -3.82 3.84
CA ARG A 224 -5.70 -5.26 3.52
C ARG A 224 -5.36 -5.54 2.07
N LYS A 225 -5.90 -4.75 1.14
CA LYS A 225 -5.63 -4.90 -0.31
C LYS A 225 -4.14 -4.72 -0.62
N SER A 226 -3.51 -3.68 -0.07
CA SER A 226 -2.07 -3.44 -0.26
C SER A 226 -1.24 -4.59 0.34
N ALA A 227 -1.54 -5.01 1.57
CA ALA A 227 -0.84 -6.10 2.26
C ALA A 227 -0.96 -7.44 1.52
N LEU A 228 -2.13 -7.76 0.96
CA LEU A 228 -2.35 -9.02 0.24
C LEU A 228 -1.60 -9.07 -1.10
N LYS A 229 -1.45 -7.94 -1.78
CA LYS A 229 -0.75 -7.86 -3.08
C LYS A 229 0.75 -7.60 -2.95
N GLY A 230 1.15 -6.87 -1.91
CA GLY A 230 2.50 -6.35 -1.69
C GLY A 230 3.52 -7.38 -1.19
N PRO A 231 4.62 -6.93 -0.55
CA PRO A 231 5.66 -7.82 -0.04
C PRO A 231 5.15 -8.81 1.02
N LYS A 232 5.69 -10.04 1.01
CA LYS A 232 5.31 -11.08 1.98
C LYS A 232 5.58 -10.66 3.42
N SER A 233 6.67 -9.94 3.66
CA SER A 233 7.07 -9.44 4.99
C SER A 233 6.03 -8.47 5.58
N VAL A 234 5.44 -7.61 4.75
CA VAL A 234 4.38 -6.67 5.16
C VAL A 234 3.13 -7.43 5.58
N PHE A 235 2.73 -8.42 4.78
CA PHE A 235 1.60 -9.29 5.13
C PHE A 235 1.82 -10.02 6.45
N GLU A 236 2.97 -10.66 6.63
CA GLU A 236 3.28 -11.41 7.86
C GLU A 236 3.31 -10.50 9.10
N LEU A 237 3.86 -9.28 8.96
CA LEU A 237 3.84 -8.28 10.03
C LEU A 237 2.42 -7.87 10.41
N LEU A 238 1.56 -7.59 9.44
CA LEU A 238 0.18 -7.16 9.71
C LEU A 238 -0.70 -8.30 10.23
N VAL A 239 -0.41 -9.56 9.89
CA VAL A 239 -1.08 -10.73 10.50
C VAL A 239 -0.74 -10.84 11.99
N ASP A 240 0.47 -10.47 12.39
CA ASP A 240 0.91 -10.47 13.79
C ASP A 240 0.36 -9.26 14.56
N ARG A 241 0.47 -8.05 14.00
CA ARG A 241 0.23 -6.79 14.70
C ARG A 241 -1.16 -6.20 14.54
N ALA A 242 -1.91 -6.60 13.52
CA ALA A 242 -3.25 -6.09 13.24
C ALA A 242 -4.22 -7.24 12.97
N PRO A 243 -4.53 -8.11 13.95
CA PRO A 243 -5.40 -9.27 13.76
C PRO A 243 -6.83 -8.91 13.32
N SER A 244 -7.32 -7.72 13.65
CA SER A 244 -8.63 -7.21 13.24
C SER A 244 -8.78 -7.07 11.71
N LEU A 245 -7.67 -6.89 10.97
CA LEU A 245 -7.71 -6.82 9.50
C LEU A 245 -8.16 -8.12 8.85
N TRP A 246 -8.03 -9.25 9.55
CA TRP A 246 -8.09 -10.59 8.98
C TRP A 246 -9.32 -11.39 9.44
N THR A 247 -10.44 -10.70 9.68
CA THR A 247 -11.71 -11.37 10.00
C THR A 247 -12.23 -12.20 8.83
N SER A 248 -13.03 -13.23 9.13
CA SER A 248 -13.55 -14.15 8.11
C SER A 248 -14.33 -13.40 7.02
N ASP A 249 -15.28 -12.55 7.40
CA ASP A 249 -16.13 -11.80 6.46
C ASP A 249 -15.32 -10.89 5.52
N ALA A 250 -14.29 -10.24 6.07
CA ALA A 250 -13.37 -9.38 5.33
C ALA A 250 -12.58 -10.16 4.27
N LEU A 251 -11.99 -11.29 4.67
CA LEU A 251 -11.15 -12.11 3.81
C LEU A 251 -11.95 -12.86 2.75
N GLU A 252 -13.17 -13.28 3.10
CA GLU A 252 -14.11 -13.89 2.18
C GLU A 252 -14.45 -12.95 1.01
N SER A 253 -14.80 -11.69 1.31
CA SER A 253 -15.08 -10.70 0.28
C SER A 253 -13.89 -10.48 -0.64
N CYS A 254 -12.67 -10.40 -0.10
CA CYS A 254 -11.46 -10.24 -0.91
C CYS A 254 -11.19 -11.48 -1.78
N LEU A 255 -11.34 -12.68 -1.22
CA LEU A 255 -11.13 -13.94 -1.94
C LEU A 255 -12.07 -14.04 -3.15
N LEU A 256 -13.36 -13.74 -2.94
CA LEU A 256 -14.35 -13.74 -4.01
C LEU A 256 -14.03 -12.72 -5.11
N THR A 257 -13.68 -11.48 -4.75
CA THR A 257 -13.31 -10.45 -5.74
C THR A 257 -12.10 -10.88 -6.56
N TYR A 258 -11.04 -11.39 -5.93
CA TYR A 258 -9.83 -11.77 -6.66
C TYR A 258 -10.05 -12.97 -7.56
N LEU A 259 -10.81 -13.97 -7.12
CA LEU A 259 -11.15 -15.13 -7.95
C LEU A 259 -12.09 -14.75 -9.09
N PHE A 260 -13.01 -13.80 -8.88
CA PHE A 260 -13.84 -13.25 -9.95
C PHE A 260 -12.99 -12.55 -11.01
N ASP A 261 -12.07 -11.68 -10.62
CA ASP A 261 -11.18 -10.95 -11.55
C ASP A 261 -10.33 -11.93 -12.38
N LEU A 262 -9.77 -12.96 -11.74
CA LEU A 262 -9.02 -14.01 -12.43
C LEU A 262 -9.92 -14.83 -13.40
N ALA A 263 -11.10 -15.25 -12.94
CA ALA A 263 -11.96 -16.17 -13.70
C ALA A 263 -12.75 -15.52 -14.84
N VAL A 264 -13.26 -14.31 -14.61
CA VAL A 264 -14.26 -13.66 -15.49
C VAL A 264 -13.64 -12.54 -16.30
N LEU A 265 -12.77 -11.73 -15.68
CA LEU A 265 -12.07 -10.64 -16.38
C LEU A 265 -10.79 -11.13 -17.08
N PHE A 266 -10.46 -12.42 -16.95
CA PHE A 266 -9.23 -13.04 -17.49
C PHE A 266 -7.96 -12.28 -17.06
N ASP A 267 -7.97 -11.73 -15.85
CA ASP A 267 -6.82 -10.99 -15.35
C ASP A 267 -5.65 -11.95 -15.13
N THR A 268 -4.51 -11.65 -15.76
CA THR A 268 -3.27 -12.44 -15.67
C THR A 268 -2.32 -11.92 -14.59
N ASN A 269 -2.74 -10.88 -13.85
CA ASN A 269 -1.94 -10.22 -12.84
C ASN A 269 -1.53 -11.21 -11.73
N THR A 270 -0.22 -11.40 -11.60
CA THR A 270 0.37 -12.29 -10.60
C THR A 270 0.02 -11.90 -9.17
N ASP A 271 -0.32 -10.64 -8.91
CA ASP A 271 -0.63 -10.15 -7.57
C ASP A 271 -1.96 -10.67 -7.05
N TYR A 272 -2.95 -10.91 -7.92
CA TYR A 272 -4.20 -11.56 -7.52
C TYR A 272 -3.99 -13.02 -7.13
N PHE A 273 -3.12 -13.74 -7.85
CA PHE A 273 -2.73 -15.09 -7.46
C PHE A 273 -1.99 -15.11 -6.12
N LYS A 274 -1.04 -14.19 -5.91
CA LYS A 274 -0.32 -14.06 -4.62
C LYS A 274 -1.27 -13.74 -3.48
N ALA A 275 -2.17 -12.78 -3.68
CA ALA A 275 -3.17 -12.38 -2.71
C ALA A 275 -4.11 -13.53 -2.35
N THR A 276 -4.62 -14.25 -3.35
CA THR A 276 -5.46 -15.44 -3.17
C THR A 276 -4.73 -16.51 -2.35
N ALA A 277 -3.48 -16.83 -2.70
CA ALA A 277 -2.69 -17.82 -1.97
C ALA A 277 -2.46 -17.42 -0.49
N ARG A 278 -2.28 -16.13 -0.18
CA ARG A 278 -2.16 -15.63 1.20
C ARG A 278 -3.44 -15.79 1.99
N ILE A 279 -4.59 -15.47 1.40
CA ILE A 279 -5.90 -15.68 2.03
C ILE A 279 -6.10 -17.17 2.32
N LEU A 280 -5.80 -18.04 1.36
CA LEU A 280 -5.97 -19.49 1.52
C LEU A 280 -5.04 -20.07 2.60
N LYS A 281 -3.83 -19.55 2.76
CA LYS A 281 -2.96 -19.93 3.88
C LYS A 281 -3.61 -19.63 5.24
N LEU A 282 -4.32 -18.51 5.37
CA LEU A 282 -5.09 -18.19 6.57
C LEU A 282 -6.32 -19.08 6.70
N ALA A 283 -7.01 -19.39 5.60
CA ALA A 283 -8.16 -20.28 5.59
C ALA A 283 -7.82 -21.71 6.05
N ILE A 284 -6.72 -22.29 5.54
CA ILE A 284 -6.22 -23.62 5.94
C ILE A 284 -5.89 -23.66 7.43
N SER A 285 -5.46 -22.54 8.03
CA SER A 285 -5.24 -22.45 9.48
C SER A 285 -6.53 -22.40 10.32
N GLY A 286 -7.70 -22.49 9.68
CA GLY A 286 -9.03 -22.49 10.32
C GLY A 286 -9.58 -21.09 10.61
N ARG A 287 -8.94 -20.02 10.10
CA ARG A 287 -9.33 -18.63 10.41
C ARG A 287 -10.42 -18.07 9.48
N VAL A 288 -10.67 -18.71 8.33
CA VAL A 288 -11.56 -18.20 7.28
C VAL A 288 -12.43 -19.32 6.76
N LYS A 289 -13.74 -19.05 6.60
CA LYS A 289 -14.66 -19.96 5.90
C LYS A 289 -14.51 -19.79 4.39
N VAL A 290 -14.44 -20.90 3.67
CA VAL A 290 -14.24 -20.90 2.19
C VAL A 290 -15.51 -21.18 1.39
N ASP A 291 -16.61 -21.58 2.03
CA ASP A 291 -17.84 -22.06 1.39
C ASP A 291 -18.96 -21.04 1.26
N VAL A 292 -18.61 -19.76 1.22
CA VAL A 292 -19.63 -18.72 1.33
C VAL A 292 -20.14 -18.34 -0.05
N SER A 293 -21.45 -18.44 -0.23
CA SER A 293 -22.17 -17.92 -1.38
C SER A 293 -22.44 -16.42 -1.14
N SER A 294 -21.85 -15.53 -1.91
CA SER A 294 -22.16 -14.10 -1.76
C SER A 294 -23.61 -13.81 -2.13
N SER A 295 -24.44 -13.49 -1.14
CA SER A 295 -25.73 -12.82 -1.35
C SER A 295 -25.61 -11.30 -1.45
N LYS A 296 -24.42 -10.75 -1.13
CA LYS A 296 -24.19 -9.31 -0.91
C LYS A 296 -23.76 -8.52 -2.15
N ASN A 297 -23.34 -9.19 -3.23
CA ASN A 297 -23.05 -8.55 -4.51
C ASN A 297 -23.96 -9.14 -5.57
N SER A 298 -24.26 -8.41 -6.64
CA SER A 298 -25.06 -8.87 -7.81
C SER A 298 -24.50 -10.12 -8.53
N LEU A 299 -23.43 -10.70 -8.00
CA LEU A 299 -22.80 -11.96 -8.37
C LEU A 299 -23.57 -13.12 -7.75
N VAL A 300 -24.45 -13.70 -8.55
CA VAL A 300 -25.30 -14.88 -8.33
C VAL A 300 -24.64 -15.99 -7.49
N ASN A 301 -24.74 -15.97 -6.16
CA ASN A 301 -24.41 -17.07 -5.23
C ASN A 301 -23.20 -17.97 -5.60
N HIS A 302 -22.12 -17.40 -6.14
CA HIS A 302 -20.95 -18.20 -6.56
C HIS A 302 -20.02 -18.44 -5.36
N THR A 303 -19.46 -19.65 -5.25
CA THR A 303 -18.44 -19.98 -4.25
C THR A 303 -17.03 -19.68 -4.77
N PRO A 304 -16.04 -19.45 -3.89
CA PRO A 304 -14.63 -19.35 -4.28
C PRO A 304 -14.16 -20.55 -5.13
N LEU A 305 -14.56 -21.76 -4.74
CA LEU A 305 -14.22 -22.99 -5.47
C LEU A 305 -14.82 -23.00 -6.89
N TYR A 306 -16.04 -22.49 -7.06
CA TYR A 306 -16.66 -22.37 -8.38
C TYR A 306 -15.83 -21.47 -9.33
N PHE A 307 -15.41 -20.30 -8.85
CA PHE A 307 -14.59 -19.38 -9.66
C PHE A 307 -13.20 -19.95 -9.94
N ALA A 308 -12.56 -20.59 -8.96
CA ALA A 308 -11.27 -21.23 -9.16
C ALA A 308 -11.31 -22.28 -10.29
N CYS A 309 -12.39 -23.08 -10.36
CA CYS A 309 -12.62 -24.05 -11.45
C CYS A 309 -12.92 -23.41 -12.82
N GLN A 310 -13.18 -22.10 -12.87
CA GLN A 310 -13.44 -21.36 -14.11
C GLN A 310 -12.16 -20.78 -14.74
N ILE A 311 -11.07 -20.67 -13.97
CA ILE A 311 -9.83 -20.06 -14.43
C ILE A 311 -9.20 -20.95 -15.52
N THR A 312 -9.23 -20.47 -16.77
CA THR A 312 -8.74 -21.26 -17.93
C THR A 312 -7.36 -20.85 -18.42
N HIS A 313 -6.94 -19.61 -18.17
CA HIS A 313 -5.76 -19.01 -18.76
C HIS A 313 -4.44 -19.39 -18.05
N ASP A 314 -4.49 -19.86 -16.80
CA ASP A 314 -3.33 -20.37 -16.05
C ASP A 314 -3.73 -21.56 -15.15
N GLN A 315 -3.72 -22.75 -15.74
CA GLN A 315 -4.14 -23.99 -15.08
C GLN A 315 -3.24 -24.37 -13.90
N ILE A 316 -1.93 -24.11 -13.99
CA ILE A 316 -0.98 -24.50 -12.94
C ILE A 316 -1.31 -23.76 -11.64
N ARG A 317 -1.51 -22.45 -11.71
CA ARG A 317 -1.87 -21.64 -10.54
C ARG A 317 -3.31 -21.88 -10.10
N ALA A 318 -4.25 -22.05 -11.04
CA ALA A 318 -5.63 -22.40 -10.73
C ALA A 318 -5.72 -23.71 -9.93
N SER A 319 -4.98 -24.75 -10.33
CA SER A 319 -4.98 -26.03 -9.64
C SER A 319 -4.36 -25.97 -8.25
N GLY A 320 -3.34 -25.12 -8.05
CA GLY A 320 -2.82 -24.82 -6.71
C GLY A 320 -3.87 -24.17 -5.80
N ILE A 321 -4.66 -23.23 -6.34
CA ILE A 321 -5.77 -22.59 -5.64
C ILE A 321 -6.86 -23.60 -5.29
N ILE A 322 -7.30 -24.43 -6.25
CA ILE A 322 -8.35 -25.43 -6.04
C ILE A 322 -7.94 -26.42 -4.94
N ARG A 323 -6.70 -26.94 -4.97
CA ARG A 323 -6.19 -27.82 -3.92
C ARG A 323 -6.20 -27.15 -2.55
N SER A 324 -5.74 -25.91 -2.47
CA SER A 324 -5.71 -25.14 -1.22
C SER A 324 -7.12 -24.87 -0.67
N LEU A 325 -8.11 -24.66 -1.54
CA LEU A 325 -9.52 -24.53 -1.15
C LEU A 325 -10.08 -25.84 -0.60
N LEU A 326 -9.81 -26.97 -1.27
CA LEU A 326 -10.22 -28.31 -0.79
C LEU A 326 -9.56 -28.65 0.56
N GLU A 327 -8.28 -28.31 0.73
CA GLU A 327 -7.55 -28.47 2.01
C GLU A 327 -8.15 -27.59 3.12
N ALA A 328 -8.63 -26.39 2.78
CA ALA A 328 -9.36 -25.52 3.70
C ALA A 328 -10.81 -26.00 3.98
N GLY A 329 -11.25 -27.10 3.36
CA GLY A 329 -12.55 -27.72 3.61
C GLY A 329 -13.67 -27.27 2.68
N ALA A 330 -13.36 -26.72 1.50
CA ALA A 330 -14.38 -26.26 0.58
C ALA A 330 -15.29 -27.39 0.05
N ASP A 331 -16.59 -27.16 0.03
CA ASP A 331 -17.62 -28.08 -0.44
C ASP A 331 -17.77 -28.01 -1.97
N VAL A 332 -17.59 -29.17 -2.60
CA VAL A 332 -17.64 -29.36 -4.06
C VAL A 332 -19.06 -29.40 -4.63
N ASP A 333 -20.07 -29.56 -3.78
CA ASP A 333 -21.46 -29.80 -4.17
C ASP A 333 -22.33 -28.53 -4.08
N ILE A 334 -21.82 -27.41 -3.55
CA ILE A 334 -22.58 -26.15 -3.46
C ILE A 334 -22.85 -25.61 -4.87
N PRO A 335 -24.12 -25.52 -5.30
CA PRO A 335 -24.47 -24.93 -6.59
C PRO A 335 -24.46 -23.40 -6.50
N ASN A 336 -24.12 -22.76 -7.61
CA ASN A 336 -24.39 -21.33 -7.77
C ASN A 336 -25.90 -21.08 -7.98
N GLY A 337 -26.30 -19.81 -8.16
CA GLY A 337 -27.72 -19.47 -8.34
C GLY A 337 -28.36 -19.96 -9.64
N ILE A 338 -27.59 -20.55 -10.57
CA ILE A 338 -28.10 -21.27 -11.76
C ILE A 338 -28.00 -22.80 -11.61
N GLY A 339 -27.71 -23.33 -10.42
CA GLY A 339 -27.67 -24.78 -10.18
C GLY A 339 -26.36 -25.47 -10.59
N ARG A 340 -25.35 -24.74 -11.08
CA ARG A 340 -24.04 -25.32 -11.45
C ARG A 340 -23.11 -25.38 -10.25
N THR A 341 -22.55 -26.57 -9.99
CA THR A 341 -21.54 -26.82 -8.94
C THR A 341 -20.11 -26.63 -9.49
N PRO A 342 -19.08 -26.50 -8.62
CA PRO A 342 -17.68 -26.51 -9.03
C PRO A 342 -17.28 -27.71 -9.90
N ILE A 343 -17.83 -28.90 -9.63
CA ILE A 343 -17.57 -30.11 -10.43
C ILE A 343 -18.09 -29.98 -11.86
N HIS A 344 -19.27 -29.39 -12.06
CA HIS A 344 -19.76 -29.12 -13.41
C HIS A 344 -18.79 -28.21 -14.18
N ASN A 345 -18.25 -27.20 -13.50
CA ASN A 345 -17.38 -26.22 -14.13
C ASN A 345 -16.02 -26.82 -14.50
N ILE A 346 -15.36 -27.54 -13.58
CA ILE A 346 -14.04 -28.14 -13.83
C ILE A 346 -14.07 -29.19 -14.95
N LEU A 347 -15.16 -29.97 -15.07
CA LEU A 347 -15.34 -30.92 -16.17
C LEU A 347 -15.41 -30.22 -17.53
N LYS A 348 -16.01 -29.03 -17.58
CA LYS A 348 -16.14 -28.23 -18.81
C LYS A 348 -14.84 -27.50 -19.18
N THR A 349 -14.12 -26.97 -18.21
CA THR A 349 -12.97 -26.08 -18.44
C THR A 349 -11.65 -26.82 -18.59
N SER A 350 -11.51 -27.99 -17.96
CA SER A 350 -10.25 -28.75 -17.98
C SER A 350 -10.00 -29.41 -19.33
N ARG A 351 -8.85 -29.10 -19.94
CA ARG A 351 -8.35 -29.72 -21.17
C ARG A 351 -7.06 -30.48 -20.84
N ASP A 352 -7.23 -31.75 -20.49
CA ASP A 352 -6.30 -32.89 -20.40
C ASP A 352 -4.79 -32.71 -20.03
N TYR A 353 -4.35 -33.60 -19.12
CA TYR A 353 -2.99 -33.98 -18.65
C TYR A 353 -2.41 -33.46 -17.33
N GLN A 354 -2.72 -32.26 -16.82
CA GLN A 354 -2.14 -31.80 -15.54
C GLN A 354 -3.06 -31.98 -14.32
N ASP A 355 -4.39 -32.01 -14.53
CA ASP A 355 -5.38 -31.97 -13.44
C ASP A 355 -6.28 -33.21 -13.33
N ARG A 356 -5.89 -34.32 -13.97
CA ARG A 356 -6.67 -35.57 -13.90
C ARG A 356 -6.92 -36.02 -12.45
N GLU A 357 -5.92 -35.93 -11.59
CA GLU A 357 -6.09 -36.28 -10.17
C GLU A 357 -6.97 -35.27 -9.41
N LEU A 358 -7.01 -34.01 -9.83
CA LEU A 358 -7.82 -32.99 -9.17
C LEU A 358 -9.31 -33.23 -9.40
N ILE A 359 -9.73 -33.47 -10.66
CA ILE A 359 -11.12 -33.83 -10.99
C ILE A 359 -11.54 -35.09 -10.22
N LEU A 360 -10.68 -36.10 -10.20
CA LEU A 360 -10.96 -37.34 -9.45
C LEU A 360 -11.06 -37.09 -7.95
N THR A 361 -10.24 -36.21 -7.39
CA THR A 361 -10.31 -35.84 -5.97
C THR A 361 -11.62 -35.16 -5.64
N MET A 362 -12.07 -34.21 -6.47
CA MET A 362 -13.36 -33.54 -6.28
C MET A 362 -14.56 -34.50 -6.40
N ILE A 363 -14.56 -35.41 -7.38
CA ILE A 363 -15.61 -36.44 -7.51
C ILE A 363 -15.56 -37.44 -6.34
N LYS A 364 -14.37 -37.72 -5.78
CA LYS A 364 -14.24 -38.57 -4.60
C LYS A 364 -14.83 -37.90 -3.36
N SER A 365 -14.64 -36.59 -3.19
CA SER A 365 -15.15 -35.81 -2.06
C SER A 365 -16.62 -35.43 -2.16
N SER A 366 -17.21 -35.48 -3.36
CA SER A 366 -18.64 -35.22 -3.57
C SER A 366 -19.52 -36.20 -2.80
N LYS A 367 -20.49 -35.64 -2.08
CA LYS A 367 -21.58 -36.35 -1.37
C LYS A 367 -22.78 -36.57 -2.31
N ASN A 368 -22.92 -35.75 -3.36
CA ASN A 368 -24.00 -35.85 -4.34
C ASN A 368 -23.49 -35.97 -5.79
N ILE A 369 -23.05 -37.16 -6.17
CA ILE A 369 -22.49 -37.45 -7.51
C ILE A 369 -23.50 -37.31 -8.67
N ASN A 370 -24.79 -37.24 -8.37
CA ASN A 370 -25.88 -37.19 -9.36
C ASN A 370 -26.50 -35.80 -9.48
N GLN A 371 -25.85 -34.77 -8.93
CA GLN A 371 -26.35 -33.41 -9.03
C GLN A 371 -26.44 -32.97 -10.48
N LEU A 372 -27.53 -32.27 -10.81
CA LEU A 372 -27.84 -31.78 -12.15
C LEU A 372 -27.60 -30.27 -12.21
N ASN A 373 -27.15 -29.79 -13.36
CA ASN A 373 -27.09 -28.36 -13.66
C ASN A 373 -28.44 -27.82 -14.22
N GLU A 374 -28.47 -26.54 -14.60
CA GLU A 374 -29.62 -25.89 -15.27
C GLU A 374 -30.11 -26.62 -16.53
N ASP A 375 -29.22 -27.30 -17.25
CA ASP A 375 -29.52 -28.02 -18.49
C ASP A 375 -30.03 -29.45 -18.21
N GLY A 376 -30.11 -29.85 -16.94
CA GLY A 376 -30.41 -31.23 -16.53
C GLY A 376 -29.24 -32.20 -16.74
N GLU A 377 -28.05 -31.71 -17.06
CA GLU A 377 -26.85 -32.52 -17.26
C GLU A 377 -26.23 -32.88 -15.90
N SER A 378 -26.00 -34.18 -15.67
CA SER A 378 -25.22 -34.68 -14.53
C SER A 378 -23.70 -34.61 -14.78
N TYR A 379 -22.91 -34.89 -13.74
CA TYR A 379 -21.45 -35.03 -13.88
C TYR A 379 -21.03 -36.05 -14.95
N LEU A 380 -21.81 -37.12 -15.13
CA LEU A 380 -21.51 -38.14 -16.14
C LEU A 380 -21.69 -37.60 -17.56
N HIS A 381 -22.73 -36.80 -17.82
CA HIS A 381 -22.95 -36.16 -19.11
C HIS A 381 -21.74 -35.30 -19.50
N LEU A 382 -21.31 -34.43 -18.59
CA LEU A 382 -20.18 -33.54 -18.83
C LEU A 382 -18.85 -34.29 -18.95
N ALA A 383 -18.64 -35.32 -18.12
CA ALA A 383 -17.43 -36.13 -18.17
C ALA A 383 -17.29 -36.86 -19.51
N VAL A 384 -18.39 -37.32 -20.10
CA VAL A 384 -18.38 -37.91 -21.45
C VAL A 384 -18.19 -36.85 -22.53
N LYS A 385 -19.02 -35.79 -22.49
CA LYS A 385 -19.00 -34.68 -23.46
C LYS A 385 -17.62 -34.04 -23.62
N TYR A 386 -16.90 -33.86 -22.50
CA TYR A 386 -15.58 -33.24 -22.46
C TYR A 386 -14.41 -34.24 -22.36
N ASN A 387 -14.67 -35.53 -22.63
CA ASN A 387 -13.65 -36.57 -22.75
C ASN A 387 -12.77 -36.78 -21.49
N HIS A 388 -13.40 -37.03 -20.34
CA HIS A 388 -12.73 -37.37 -19.08
C HIS A 388 -12.87 -38.87 -18.71
N PRO A 389 -12.14 -39.80 -19.35
CA PRO A 389 -12.37 -41.24 -19.22
C PRO A 389 -12.21 -41.78 -17.80
N ARG A 390 -11.25 -41.26 -17.02
CA ARG A 390 -11.09 -41.68 -15.61
C ARG A 390 -12.24 -41.20 -14.72
N ALA A 391 -12.75 -39.99 -14.98
CA ALA A 391 -13.91 -39.47 -14.25
C ALA A 391 -15.16 -40.29 -14.59
N VAL A 392 -15.36 -40.64 -15.86
CA VAL A 392 -16.42 -41.57 -16.31
C VAL A 392 -16.31 -42.90 -15.56
N GLN A 393 -15.14 -43.53 -15.54
CA GLN A 393 -14.94 -44.80 -14.82
C GLN A 393 -15.28 -44.68 -13.33
N LEU A 394 -14.85 -43.61 -12.67
CA LEU A 394 -15.13 -43.37 -11.25
C LEU A 394 -16.63 -43.13 -11.01
N LEU A 395 -17.29 -42.32 -11.83
CA LEU A 395 -18.72 -42.05 -11.73
C LEU A 395 -19.53 -43.34 -11.94
N LEU A 396 -19.24 -44.11 -12.99
CA LEU A 396 -19.88 -45.40 -13.26
C LEU A 396 -19.70 -46.42 -12.13
N SER A 397 -18.60 -46.35 -11.38
CA SER A 397 -18.41 -47.21 -10.20
C SER A 397 -19.33 -46.84 -9.03
N LYS A 398 -19.77 -45.58 -8.93
CA LYS A 398 -20.57 -45.07 -7.80
C LYS A 398 -22.05 -44.84 -8.12
N MET A 399 -22.42 -44.59 -9.38
CA MET A 399 -23.80 -44.28 -9.79
C MET A 399 -24.70 -45.52 -9.84
N SER A 400 -26.02 -45.37 -9.71
CA SER A 400 -27.00 -46.43 -10.00
C SER A 400 -27.23 -46.58 -11.50
N LYS A 401 -27.84 -47.70 -11.92
CA LYS A 401 -28.15 -47.94 -13.35
C LYS A 401 -29.13 -46.89 -13.90
N ASP A 402 -30.13 -46.51 -13.12
CA ASP A 402 -31.11 -45.49 -13.54
C ASP A 402 -30.46 -44.12 -13.72
N ALA A 403 -29.53 -43.74 -12.85
CA ALA A 403 -28.80 -42.48 -12.95
C ALA A 403 -27.82 -42.44 -14.14
N MET A 404 -27.30 -43.58 -14.59
CA MET A 404 -26.41 -43.65 -15.77
C MET A 404 -27.12 -43.31 -17.08
N PHE A 405 -28.38 -43.71 -17.21
CA PHE A 405 -29.16 -43.56 -18.44
C PHE A 405 -30.25 -42.48 -18.35
N ALA A 406 -30.29 -41.74 -17.24
CA ALA A 406 -31.13 -40.57 -17.10
C ALA A 406 -30.78 -39.53 -18.18
N GLY A 407 -31.81 -38.98 -18.83
CA GLY A 407 -31.66 -37.90 -19.81
C GLY A 407 -31.59 -36.54 -19.15
N ASN A 408 -30.95 -35.59 -19.83
CA ASN A 408 -31.01 -34.16 -19.53
C ASN A 408 -32.38 -33.55 -19.91
N ASN A 409 -32.51 -32.22 -19.88
CA ASN A 409 -33.76 -31.54 -20.25
C ASN A 409 -34.18 -31.73 -21.72
N ALA A 410 -33.25 -32.11 -22.61
CA ALA A 410 -33.51 -32.45 -24.00
C ALA A 410 -33.81 -33.95 -24.22
N GLY A 411 -33.68 -34.77 -23.18
CA GLY A 411 -33.80 -36.23 -23.25
C GLY A 411 -32.51 -36.97 -23.58
N ASP A 412 -31.39 -36.26 -23.79
CA ASP A 412 -30.09 -36.85 -24.10
C ASP A 412 -29.44 -37.38 -22.83
N ASN A 413 -29.13 -38.67 -22.81
CA ASN A 413 -28.33 -39.28 -21.76
C ASN A 413 -26.82 -39.31 -22.11
N ALA A 414 -25.98 -39.74 -21.18
CA ALA A 414 -24.52 -39.82 -21.38
C ALA A 414 -24.09 -40.65 -22.61
N LEU A 415 -24.88 -41.65 -23.05
CA LEU A 415 -24.57 -42.42 -24.24
C LEU A 415 -24.77 -41.62 -25.53
N HIS A 416 -25.76 -40.72 -25.57
CA HIS A 416 -25.97 -39.81 -26.71
C HIS A 416 -24.75 -38.90 -26.90
N TYR A 417 -24.22 -38.30 -25.82
CA TYR A 417 -22.98 -37.53 -25.86
C TYR A 417 -21.76 -38.37 -26.29
N ALA A 418 -21.67 -39.64 -25.88
CA ALA A 418 -20.58 -40.52 -26.31
C ALA A 418 -20.64 -40.83 -27.81
N MET A 419 -21.85 -40.98 -28.36
CA MET A 419 -22.07 -41.17 -29.79
C MET A 419 -21.77 -39.90 -30.59
N GLU A 420 -22.21 -38.74 -30.10
CA GLU A 420 -21.95 -37.43 -30.72
C GLU A 420 -20.44 -37.14 -30.83
N THR A 421 -19.70 -37.41 -29.75
CA THR A 421 -18.25 -37.22 -29.71
C THR A 421 -17.46 -38.29 -30.48
N GLY A 422 -18.11 -39.37 -30.91
CA GLY A 422 -17.48 -40.49 -31.62
C GLY A 422 -16.48 -41.30 -30.79
N ASN A 423 -16.49 -41.17 -29.46
CA ASN A 423 -15.51 -41.83 -28.59
C ASN A 423 -15.89 -43.29 -28.32
N THR A 424 -15.43 -44.19 -29.18
CA THR A 424 -15.71 -45.63 -29.12
C THR A 424 -15.34 -46.28 -27.80
N SER A 425 -14.27 -45.81 -27.13
CA SER A 425 -13.88 -46.31 -25.81
C SER A 425 -14.92 -45.97 -24.75
N MET A 426 -15.43 -44.75 -24.74
CA MET A 426 -16.48 -44.33 -23.79
C MET A 426 -17.81 -45.04 -24.05
N ILE A 427 -18.18 -45.23 -25.32
CA ILE A 427 -19.38 -46.00 -25.70
C ILE A 427 -19.31 -47.42 -25.10
N GLN A 428 -18.17 -48.12 -25.30
CA GLN A 428 -17.98 -49.46 -24.76
C GLN A 428 -18.01 -49.48 -23.22
N GLN A 429 -17.42 -48.49 -22.55
CA GLN A 429 -17.45 -48.40 -21.09
C GLN A 429 -18.88 -48.24 -20.55
N LEU A 430 -19.69 -47.36 -21.17
CA LEU A 430 -21.08 -47.12 -20.77
C LEU A 430 -21.96 -48.37 -20.97
N LEU A 431 -21.84 -49.03 -22.13
CA LEU A 431 -22.60 -50.25 -22.42
C LEU A 431 -22.26 -51.38 -21.45
N LYS A 432 -20.95 -51.63 -21.23
CA LYS A 432 -20.48 -52.67 -20.30
C LYS A 432 -20.96 -52.41 -18.86
N ALA A 433 -20.96 -51.16 -18.41
CA ALA A 433 -21.47 -50.79 -17.10
C ALA A 433 -22.99 -51.06 -16.98
N GLY A 434 -23.76 -50.87 -18.05
CA GLY A 434 -25.19 -51.18 -18.11
C GLY A 434 -25.53 -52.68 -18.08
N GLU A 435 -24.69 -53.51 -18.70
CA GLU A 435 -24.80 -54.98 -18.73
C GLU A 435 -24.38 -55.62 -17.39
N SER A 436 -23.32 -55.14 -16.75
CA SER A 436 -22.79 -55.73 -15.50
C SER A 436 -23.72 -55.63 -14.28
N ARG A 437 -24.84 -54.91 -14.39
CA ARG A 437 -25.80 -54.64 -13.31
C ARG A 437 -27.22 -55.11 -13.63
N SER A 438 -27.38 -56.03 -14.59
CA SER A 438 -28.66 -56.65 -14.96
C SER A 438 -28.93 -58.00 -14.29
N GLY A 439 -28.38 -58.20 -13.08
CA GLY A 439 -28.58 -59.40 -12.26
C GLY A 439 -29.58 -59.18 -11.15
#